data_AF-A0A6G3Z5G8-F1
#
_entry.id   AF-A0A6G3Z5G8-F1
#
_cell.length_a   1.000
_cell.length_b   1.000
_cell.length_c   1.000
_cell.angle_alpha   90.00
_cell.angle_beta   90.00
_cell.angle_gamma   90.00
#
_symmetry.space_group_name_H-M   'P 1'
#
loop_
_entity.id
_entity.type
_entity.pdbx_description
1 polymer ?
#
loop_
_entity_poly.entity_id
_entity_poly.type
_entity_poly.pdbx_seq_one_letter_code
_entity_poly.pdbx_strand_id
1 'polypeptide(L)'
;SPKENRTIPPLRYEVVYRLKKELPHLWIEINGGVTTLEQAQAHRRSVDAVMIGRAAYDNPYLFAPADTLFFEDATTPLTRSQVVEAMLPYIQHWVAQGLKLNSITRHMLMLFHGQPGSRLWRRLITEQACRPGAGIDVVKSAVAAVEKAADIAVTLG
;
A
#
# COMPACT_ATOMS: atom_id res chain seq x y z
N SER A 1 -11.29 15.91 16.39
CA SER A 1 -10.08 15.07 16.17
C SER A 1 -9.80 14.92 14.68
N PRO A 2 -8.56 14.63 14.25
CA PRO A 2 -8.26 14.36 12.84
C PRO A 2 -9.08 13.21 12.23
N LYS A 3 -9.56 12.28 13.05
CA LYS A 3 -10.44 11.18 12.63
C LYS A 3 -11.85 11.69 12.31
N GLU A 4 -12.42 12.52 13.18
CA GLU A 4 -13.75 13.13 13.00
C GLU A 4 -13.84 14.02 11.77
N ASN A 5 -12.79 14.80 11.49
CA ASN A 5 -12.71 15.63 10.28
C ASN A 5 -12.76 14.81 8.97
N ARG A 6 -12.52 13.49 9.05
CA ARG A 6 -12.52 12.56 7.90
C ARG A 6 -13.79 11.72 7.78
N THR A 7 -14.66 11.74 8.79
CA THR A 7 -15.84 10.85 8.85
C THR A 7 -17.14 11.58 9.11
N ILE A 8 -17.10 12.80 9.67
CA ILE A 8 -18.32 13.55 10.01
C ILE A 8 -18.92 14.24 8.78
N PRO A 9 -18.19 15.01 7.96
CA PRO A 9 -18.77 15.58 6.76
C PRO A 9 -19.07 14.47 5.74
N PRO A 10 -20.30 14.38 5.20
CA PRO A 10 -20.59 13.43 4.14
C PRO A 10 -19.79 13.78 2.88
N LEU A 11 -19.36 12.75 2.16
CA LEU A 11 -18.73 12.92 0.85
C LEU A 11 -19.78 13.36 -0.18
N ARG A 12 -19.41 14.32 -1.04
CA ARG A 12 -20.29 14.93 -2.05
C ARG A 12 -19.68 14.78 -3.44
N TYR A 13 -19.62 13.56 -3.95
CA TYR A 13 -19.00 13.27 -5.25
C TYR A 13 -19.73 13.94 -6.41
N GLU A 14 -21.05 14.07 -6.32
CA GLU A 14 -21.90 14.71 -7.31
C GLU A 14 -21.55 16.18 -7.56
N VAL A 15 -21.04 16.88 -6.54
CA VAL A 15 -20.56 18.26 -6.68
C VAL A 15 -19.30 18.29 -7.55
N VAL A 16 -18.36 17.36 -7.34
CA VAL A 16 -17.12 17.27 -8.12
C VAL A 16 -17.43 16.90 -9.57
N TYR A 17 -18.37 15.99 -9.80
CA TYR A 17 -18.81 15.63 -11.16
C TYR A 17 -19.46 16.80 -11.89
N ARG A 18 -20.29 17.57 -11.18
CA ARG A 18 -20.90 18.79 -11.74
C ARG A 18 -19.82 19.81 -12.10
N LEU A 19 -18.84 20.01 -11.23
CA LEU A 19 -17.72 20.91 -11.48
C LEU A 19 -16.95 20.51 -12.76
N LYS A 20 -16.71 19.21 -12.99
CA LYS A 20 -16.07 18.74 -14.23
C LYS A 20 -16.91 19.01 -15.48
N LYS A 21 -18.23 18.88 -15.39
CA LYS A 21 -19.14 19.20 -16.50
C LYS A 21 -19.19 20.69 -16.80
N GLU A 22 -19.18 21.53 -15.77
CA GLU A 22 -19.26 23.00 -15.89
C GLU A 22 -17.93 23.63 -16.33
N LEU A 23 -16.79 23.03 -15.93
CA LEU A 23 -15.44 23.52 -16.22
C LEU A 23 -14.60 22.45 -16.93
N PRO A 24 -14.98 22.04 -18.16
CA PRO A 24 -14.34 20.90 -18.83
C PRO A 24 -12.87 21.13 -19.16
N HIS A 25 -12.46 22.40 -19.29
CA HIS A 25 -11.08 22.84 -19.55
C HIS A 25 -10.15 22.68 -18.33
N LEU A 26 -10.68 22.45 -17.13
CA LEU A 26 -9.88 22.20 -15.94
C LEU A 26 -9.64 20.70 -15.76
N TRP A 27 -8.46 20.37 -15.24
CA TRP A 27 -8.15 19.04 -14.73
C TRP A 27 -8.72 18.90 -13.31
N ILE A 28 -9.66 17.99 -13.13
CA ILE A 28 -10.36 17.79 -11.87
C ILE A 28 -10.12 16.36 -11.37
N GLU A 29 -9.57 16.27 -10.17
CA GLU A 29 -9.35 15.05 -9.45
C GLU A 29 -10.35 14.91 -8.29
N ILE A 30 -10.91 13.71 -8.11
CA ILE A 30 -11.75 13.40 -6.95
C ILE A 30 -10.93 12.74 -5.84
N ASN A 31 -11.14 13.17 -4.60
CA ASN A 31 -10.52 12.59 -3.42
C ASN A 31 -11.54 12.36 -2.30
N GLY A 32 -11.29 11.33 -1.49
CA GLY A 32 -12.06 10.99 -0.31
C GLY A 32 -12.85 9.70 -0.51
N GLY A 33 -12.85 8.82 0.50
CA GLY A 33 -13.70 7.61 0.54
C GLY A 33 -13.41 6.50 -0.48
N VAL A 34 -12.52 6.71 -1.45
CA VAL A 34 -12.14 5.66 -2.41
C VAL A 34 -11.19 4.66 -1.76
N THR A 35 -11.60 3.39 -1.72
CA THR A 35 -10.87 2.30 -1.06
C THR A 35 -10.50 1.14 -1.98
N THR A 36 -11.00 1.12 -3.22
CA THR A 36 -10.70 0.07 -4.20
C THR A 36 -10.42 0.65 -5.59
N LEU A 37 -9.75 -0.12 -6.45
CA LEU A 37 -9.47 0.30 -7.82
C LEU A 37 -10.73 0.31 -8.69
N GLU A 38 -11.71 -0.55 -8.40
CA GLU A 38 -13.00 -0.57 -9.09
C GLU A 38 -13.79 0.71 -8.82
N GLN A 39 -13.78 1.19 -7.57
CA GLN A 39 -14.35 2.50 -7.23
C GLN A 39 -13.63 3.62 -7.99
N ALA A 40 -12.30 3.57 -8.06
CA ALA A 40 -11.53 4.55 -8.82
C ALA A 40 -11.87 4.53 -10.32
N GLN A 41 -12.02 3.36 -10.93
CA GLN A 41 -12.49 3.24 -12.31
C GLN A 41 -13.89 3.82 -12.50
N ALA A 42 -14.81 3.56 -11.58
CA ALA A 42 -16.17 4.12 -11.63
C ALA A 42 -16.15 5.66 -11.56
N HIS A 43 -15.38 6.23 -10.64
CA HIS A 43 -15.23 7.68 -10.50
C HIS A 43 -14.59 8.33 -11.74
N ARG A 44 -13.53 7.71 -12.30
CA ARG A 44 -12.78 8.21 -13.47
C ARG A 44 -13.63 8.33 -14.74
N ARG A 45 -14.84 7.74 -14.77
CA ARG A 45 -15.81 7.98 -15.86
C ARG A 45 -16.41 9.39 -15.85
N SER A 46 -16.28 10.13 -14.74
CA SER A 46 -16.91 11.44 -14.54
C SER A 46 -15.90 12.56 -14.24
N VAL A 47 -14.63 12.23 -14.00
CA VAL A 47 -13.54 13.16 -13.64
C VAL A 47 -12.23 12.71 -14.27
N ASP A 48 -11.21 13.58 -14.31
CA ASP A 48 -9.94 13.28 -14.98
C ASP A 48 -9.04 12.33 -14.18
N ALA A 49 -9.10 12.40 -12.85
CA ALA A 49 -8.26 11.62 -11.96
C ALA A 49 -8.96 11.26 -10.63
N VAL A 50 -8.39 10.28 -9.93
CA VAL A 50 -8.87 9.82 -8.63
C VAL A 50 -7.67 9.67 -7.68
N MET A 51 -7.76 10.31 -6.52
CA MET A 51 -6.77 10.17 -5.45
C MET A 51 -7.24 9.15 -4.40
N ILE A 52 -6.44 8.11 -4.19
CA ILE A 52 -6.63 7.15 -3.10
C ILE A 52 -5.59 7.44 -2.01
N GLY A 53 -6.08 7.85 -0.83
CA GLY A 53 -5.24 8.17 0.32
C GLY A 53 -5.08 6.99 1.28
N ARG A 54 -5.91 6.94 2.32
CA ARG A 54 -5.81 5.98 3.44
C ARG A 54 -5.68 4.52 2.99
N ALA A 55 -6.49 4.10 2.00
CA ALA A 55 -6.43 2.73 1.51
C ALA A 55 -5.06 2.35 0.91
N ALA A 56 -4.30 3.32 0.37
CA ALA A 56 -2.94 3.08 -0.09
C ALA A 56 -1.96 2.77 1.05
N TYR A 57 -2.19 3.36 2.23
CA TYR A 57 -1.37 3.07 3.40
C TYR A 57 -1.82 1.78 4.12
N ASP A 58 -3.13 1.57 4.20
CA ASP A 58 -3.73 0.43 4.91
C ASP A 58 -3.62 -0.89 4.12
N ASN A 59 -3.55 -0.81 2.79
CA ASN A 59 -3.39 -1.95 1.89
C ASN A 59 -2.57 -1.53 0.66
N PRO A 60 -1.24 -1.31 0.79
CA PRO A 60 -0.42 -0.81 -0.31
C PRO A 60 -0.41 -1.72 -1.53
N TYR A 61 -0.54 -3.03 -1.34
CA TYR A 61 -0.60 -3.98 -2.45
C TYR A 61 -1.91 -3.91 -3.26
N LEU A 62 -2.88 -3.09 -2.84
CA LEU A 62 -4.05 -2.71 -3.66
C LEU A 62 -3.64 -2.23 -5.06
N PHE A 63 -2.48 -1.58 -5.17
CA PHE A 63 -2.00 -0.98 -6.43
C PHE A 63 -1.22 -1.94 -7.32
N ALA A 64 -0.99 -3.19 -6.90
CA ALA A 64 -0.26 -4.15 -7.73
C ALA A 64 -0.80 -4.25 -9.17
N PRO A 65 -2.13 -4.34 -9.42
CA PRO A 65 -2.66 -4.38 -10.79
C PRO A 65 -2.94 -3.00 -11.41
N ALA A 66 -2.57 -1.89 -10.76
CA ALA A 66 -2.94 -0.56 -11.23
C ALA A 66 -2.36 -0.23 -12.62
N ASP A 67 -1.12 -0.64 -12.88
CA ASP A 67 -0.43 -0.39 -14.15
C ASP A 67 -1.17 -1.04 -15.32
N THR A 68 -1.58 -2.29 -15.16
CA THR A 68 -2.41 -2.98 -16.15
C THR A 68 -3.82 -2.40 -16.27
N LEU A 69 -4.45 -2.02 -15.15
CA LEU A 69 -5.84 -1.56 -15.13
C LEU A 69 -6.05 -0.12 -15.65
N PHE A 70 -5.02 0.73 -15.59
CA PHE A 70 -5.14 2.15 -15.90
C PHE A 70 -4.18 2.67 -16.98
N PHE A 71 -3.07 1.96 -17.25
CA PHE A 71 -1.99 2.47 -18.09
C PHE A 71 -1.60 1.55 -19.25
N GLU A 72 -2.41 0.51 -19.54
CA GLU A 72 -2.16 -0.48 -20.60
C GLU A 72 -0.80 -1.19 -20.47
N ASP A 73 -0.24 -1.21 -19.25
CA ASP A 73 1.02 -1.86 -18.97
C ASP A 73 0.79 -3.34 -18.63
N ALA A 74 1.24 -4.22 -19.54
CA ALA A 74 1.12 -5.67 -19.41
C ALA A 74 2.19 -6.29 -18.49
N THR A 75 3.00 -5.48 -17.80
CA THR A 75 4.00 -5.95 -16.85
C THR A 75 3.32 -6.73 -15.73
N THR A 76 3.80 -7.94 -15.47
CA THR A 76 3.30 -8.75 -14.35
C THR A 76 3.67 -8.07 -13.04
N PRO A 77 2.69 -7.79 -12.15
CA PRO A 77 2.98 -7.16 -10.87
C PRO A 77 3.93 -8.01 -10.02
N LEU A 78 4.88 -7.35 -9.36
CA LEU A 78 5.76 -8.00 -8.39
C LEU A 78 4.93 -8.62 -7.27
N THR A 79 5.28 -9.85 -6.87
CA THR A 79 4.75 -10.45 -5.64
C THR A 79 5.13 -9.62 -4.42
N ARG A 80 4.41 -9.78 -3.31
CA ARG A 80 4.75 -9.09 -2.04
C ARG A 80 6.19 -9.38 -1.60
N SER A 81 6.67 -10.61 -1.76
CA SER A 81 8.05 -10.98 -1.45
C SER A 81 9.05 -10.30 -2.40
N GLN A 82 8.75 -10.24 -3.71
CA GLN A 82 9.58 -9.51 -4.66
C GLN A 82 9.63 -8.01 -4.35
N VAL A 83 8.53 -7.41 -3.88
CA VAL A 83 8.53 -6.02 -3.38
C VAL A 83 9.45 -5.86 -2.16
N VAL A 84 9.44 -6.82 -1.22
CA VAL A 84 10.39 -6.82 -0.09
C VAL A 84 11.83 -6.90 -0.58
N GLU A 85 12.13 -7.78 -1.53
CA GLU A 85 13.47 -7.95 -2.09
C GLU A 85 13.95 -6.69 -2.80
N ALA A 86 13.09 -6.04 -3.60
CA ALA A 86 13.38 -4.77 -4.25
C ALA A 86 13.65 -3.63 -3.26
N MET A 87 13.11 -3.71 -2.03
CA MET A 87 13.38 -2.73 -0.97
C MET A 87 14.72 -2.95 -0.25
N LEU A 88 15.35 -4.12 -0.36
CA LEU A 88 16.57 -4.43 0.40
C LEU A 88 17.75 -3.49 0.08
N PRO A 89 18.04 -3.14 -1.20
CA PRO A 89 19.11 -2.18 -1.50
C PRO A 89 18.87 -0.80 -0.88
N TYR A 90 17.62 -0.32 -0.93
CA TYR A 90 17.22 0.95 -0.32
C TYR A 90 17.40 0.92 1.21
N ILE A 91 16.96 -0.17 1.86
CA ILE A 91 17.12 -0.36 3.30
C ILE A 91 18.61 -0.40 3.67
N GLN A 92 19.40 -1.19 2.95
CA GLN A 92 20.82 -1.34 3.21
C GLN A 92 21.56 0.00 3.11
N HIS A 93 21.27 0.78 2.07
CA HIS A 93 21.87 2.09 1.84
C HIS A 93 21.64 3.05 3.01
N TRP A 94 20.39 3.19 3.47
CA TRP A 94 20.06 4.14 4.54
C TRP A 94 20.46 3.66 5.93
N VAL A 95 20.37 2.35 6.18
CA VAL A 95 20.85 1.78 7.46
C VAL A 95 22.36 1.96 7.60
N ALA A 96 23.14 1.80 6.52
CA ALA A 96 24.57 2.06 6.52
C ALA A 96 24.92 3.53 6.83
N GLN A 97 23.99 4.47 6.58
CA GLN A 97 24.12 5.89 6.92
C GLN A 97 23.61 6.22 8.34
N GLY A 98 23.24 5.21 9.14
CA GLY A 98 22.77 5.39 10.51
C GLY A 98 21.27 5.60 10.65
N LEU A 99 20.48 5.49 9.57
CA LEU A 99 19.02 5.48 9.69
C LEU A 99 18.58 4.19 10.40
N LYS A 100 17.75 4.33 11.43
CA LYS A 100 17.17 3.15 12.11
C LYS A 100 16.27 2.37 11.16
N LEU A 101 16.41 1.04 11.12
CA LEU A 101 15.61 0.16 10.25
C LEU A 101 14.10 0.42 10.37
N ASN A 102 13.60 0.59 11.60
CA ASN A 102 12.19 0.89 11.86
C ASN A 102 11.67 2.19 11.21
N SER A 103 12.55 3.10 10.79
CA SER A 103 12.15 4.32 10.08
C SER A 103 11.65 4.05 8.68
N ILE A 104 12.09 2.94 8.08
CA ILE A 104 11.63 2.47 6.77
C ILE A 104 10.54 1.41 6.97
N THR A 105 10.84 0.37 7.75
CA THR A 105 10.00 -0.84 7.81
C THR A 105 8.63 -0.61 8.45
N ARG A 106 8.45 0.46 9.26
CA ARG A 106 7.13 0.86 9.76
C ARG A 106 6.12 1.18 8.65
N HIS A 107 6.60 1.58 7.46
CA HIS A 107 5.76 1.84 6.29
C HIS A 107 5.49 0.59 5.44
N MET A 108 6.13 -0.54 5.76
CA MET A 108 5.96 -1.83 5.08
C MET A 108 5.07 -2.79 5.86
N LEU A 109 4.58 -2.41 7.05
CA LEU A 109 3.80 -3.29 7.95
C LEU A 109 2.52 -3.84 7.31
N MET A 110 1.92 -3.06 6.41
CA MET A 110 0.66 -3.41 5.75
C MET A 110 0.85 -4.11 4.40
N LEU A 111 2.09 -4.39 3.98
CA LEU A 111 2.38 -5.05 2.69
C LEU A 111 1.64 -6.39 2.55
N PHE A 112 1.62 -7.19 3.61
CA PHE A 112 0.93 -8.49 3.67
C PHE A 112 -0.52 -8.38 4.18
N HIS A 113 -1.17 -7.22 4.10
CA HIS A 113 -2.56 -7.06 4.55
C HIS A 113 -3.49 -8.13 3.93
N GLY A 114 -4.32 -8.76 4.77
CA GLY A 114 -5.27 -9.81 4.37
C GLY A 114 -4.64 -11.16 4.01
N GLN A 115 -3.31 -11.32 4.09
CA GLN A 115 -2.63 -12.57 3.73
C GLN A 115 -2.39 -13.49 4.95
N PRO A 116 -2.28 -14.82 4.74
CA PRO A 116 -1.63 -15.71 5.70
C PRO A 116 -0.26 -15.17 6.12
N GLY A 117 0.13 -15.35 7.38
CA GLY A 117 1.40 -14.82 7.90
C GLY A 117 1.45 -13.31 8.13
N SER A 118 0.41 -12.53 7.77
CA SER A 118 0.42 -11.06 7.94
C SER A 118 0.63 -10.58 9.38
N ARG A 119 0.07 -11.30 10.36
CA ARG A 119 0.30 -11.04 11.79
C ARG A 119 1.75 -11.32 12.19
N LEU A 120 2.33 -12.40 11.66
CA LEU A 120 3.72 -12.78 11.90
C LEU A 120 4.69 -11.74 11.32
N TRP A 121 4.44 -11.29 10.08
CA TRP A 121 5.18 -10.18 9.46
C TRP A 121 5.24 -8.95 10.37
N ARG A 122 4.08 -8.43 10.77
CA ARG A 122 3.99 -7.23 11.61
C ARG A 122 4.72 -7.40 12.94
N ARG A 123 4.57 -8.56 13.57
CA ARG A 123 5.23 -8.90 14.83
C ARG A 123 6.75 -8.87 14.68
N LEU A 124 7.29 -9.64 13.75
CA LEU A 124 8.74 -9.76 13.54
C LEU A 124 9.36 -8.41 13.21
N ILE A 125 8.77 -7.64 12.29
CA ILE A 125 9.27 -6.31 11.94
C ILE A 125 9.23 -5.37 13.14
N THR A 126 8.11 -5.29 13.87
CA THR A 126 7.96 -4.35 15.00
C THR A 126 8.92 -4.67 16.15
N GLU A 127 9.06 -5.94 16.51
CA GLU A 127 9.91 -6.38 17.62
C GLU A 127 11.41 -6.28 17.32
N GLN A 128 11.80 -6.52 16.06
CA GLN A 128 13.21 -6.67 15.69
C GLN A 128 13.80 -5.40 15.07
N ALA A 129 13.03 -4.66 14.27
CA ALA A 129 13.56 -3.49 13.55
C ALA A 129 13.88 -2.29 14.46
N CYS A 130 13.40 -2.29 15.70
CA CYS A 130 13.69 -1.25 16.68
C CYS A 130 15.00 -1.48 17.44
N ARG A 131 15.64 -2.66 17.29
CA ARG A 131 16.84 -3.03 18.04
C ARG A 131 18.08 -2.30 17.49
N PRO A 132 19.05 -1.93 18.35
CA PRO A 132 20.35 -1.45 17.89
C PRO A 132 21.01 -2.47 16.94
N GLY A 133 21.56 -1.99 15.83
CA GLY A 133 22.20 -2.85 14.82
C GLY A 133 21.25 -3.66 13.93
N ALA A 134 19.93 -3.48 14.03
CA ALA A 134 18.99 -4.15 13.14
C ALA A 134 19.20 -3.72 11.68
N GLY A 135 19.35 -4.70 10.79
CA GLY A 135 19.59 -4.51 9.36
C GLY A 135 18.72 -5.42 8.48
N ILE A 136 19.13 -5.57 7.21
CA ILE A 136 18.36 -6.31 6.20
C ILE A 136 18.04 -7.77 6.58
N ASP A 137 18.85 -8.40 7.43
CA ASP A 137 18.63 -9.79 7.87
C ASP A 137 17.31 -9.97 8.64
N VAL A 138 16.88 -8.93 9.36
CA VAL A 138 15.56 -8.91 10.02
C VAL A 138 14.45 -9.00 8.98
N VAL A 139 14.57 -8.25 7.88
CA VAL A 139 13.57 -8.17 6.82
C VAL A 139 13.54 -9.47 6.03
N LYS A 140 14.71 -10.01 5.66
CA LYS A 140 14.86 -11.31 4.98
C LYS A 140 14.25 -12.45 5.81
N SER A 141 14.55 -12.49 7.11
CA SER A 141 14.00 -13.52 8.01
C SER A 141 12.49 -13.40 8.14
N ALA A 142 11.96 -12.18 8.19
CA ALA A 142 10.53 -11.94 8.30
C ALA A 142 9.76 -12.38 7.05
N VAL A 143 10.28 -12.12 5.83
CA VAL A 143 9.60 -12.54 4.59
C VAL A 143 9.63 -14.07 4.43
N ALA A 144 10.77 -14.71 4.71
CA ALA A 144 10.88 -16.18 4.66
C ALA A 144 9.91 -16.87 5.65
N ALA A 145 9.71 -16.29 6.83
CA ALA A 145 8.76 -16.81 7.81
C ALA A 145 7.29 -16.69 7.35
N VAL A 146 6.96 -15.63 6.59
CA VAL A 146 5.63 -15.44 6.00
C VAL A 146 5.38 -16.43 4.87
N GLU A 147 6.36 -16.64 3.98
CA GLU A 147 6.27 -17.60 2.88
C GLU A 147 6.04 -19.01 3.41
N LYS A 148 6.83 -19.44 4.40
CA LYS A 148 6.62 -20.74 5.07
C LYS A 148 5.22 -20.87 5.68
N ALA A 149 4.69 -19.80 6.27
CA ALA A 149 3.34 -19.82 6.85
C ALA A 149 2.25 -19.88 5.77
N ALA A 150 2.48 -19.29 4.59
CA ALA A 150 1.57 -19.36 3.45
C ALA A 150 1.55 -20.78 2.87
N ASP A 151 2.72 -21.43 2.71
CA ASP A 151 2.81 -22.80 2.19
C ASP A 151 2.06 -23.82 3.08
N ILE A 152 2.18 -23.67 4.40
CA ILE A 152 1.44 -24.50 5.35
C ILE A 152 -0.07 -24.29 5.20
N ALA A 153 -0.51 -23.05 5.02
CA ALA A 153 -1.94 -22.74 4.85
C ALA A 153 -2.51 -23.33 3.56
N VAL A 154 -1.73 -23.35 2.47
CA VAL A 154 -2.11 -23.98 1.19
C VAL A 154 -2.16 -25.50 1.30
N THR A 155 -1.28 -26.11 2.10
CA THR A 155 -1.22 -27.58 2.25
C THR A 155 -2.35 -28.14 3.13
N LEU A 156 -2.94 -27.31 4.00
CA LEU A 156 -3.96 -27.73 4.98
C LEU A 156 -5.40 -27.32 4.60
N GLY A 157 -5.60 -26.58 3.50
CA GLY A 157 -6.90 -26.14 3.00
C GLY A 157 -7.30 -26.87 1.73
#